data_AF-G0V2H3-F1
#
_entry.id   AF-G0V2H3-F1
#
_cell.length_a   1.000
_cell.length_b   1.000
_cell.length_c   1.000
_cell.angle_alpha   90.00
_cell.angle_beta   90.00
_cell.angle_gamma   90.00
#
_symmetry.space_group_name_H-M   'P 1'
#
loop_
_entity.id
_entity.type
_entity.pdbx_description
1 polymer ?
#
loop_
_entity_poly.entity_id
_entity_poly.type
_entity_poly.pdbx_seq_one_letter_code
_entity_poly.pdbx_strand_id
1 'polypeptide(L)'
;MSLEEAERILVASPPDPLGHAITRVFRPLLANILLDNENPKFHVVRKNNKLIKSVLQRLPESVVQTLFDAIDFKLECRNDSEMIYTFGGDVQKLSMSDNFFSYIEEKLRERRLGTSRFQPPLASRVELDWKERKDALIQEIRRDIDERRRDINESRLAKAQDALCHDDFTSVESLKEKSRLTLLNRGRLRNSLFGCQHFSLRRMTHGRAYVCKEGCPADFLEAHWHLFTGRNMLYSHIAHLTPDGSTAVHVGVEHGYQYNSIPGTVNFRETIHFSAKRVNEESGALDLLEHPNQPRTACVYCGVPFSKLFI
;
A
#
# COMPACT_ATOMS: atom_id res chain seq x y z
N MET A 1 -12.83 16.29 27.97
CA MET A 1 -13.71 15.98 26.83
C MET A 1 -14.44 14.69 27.10
N SER A 2 -15.76 14.67 26.99
CA SER A 2 -16.59 13.49 27.26
C SER A 2 -16.95 12.73 25.99
N LEU A 3 -17.19 11.42 26.11
CA LEU A 3 -17.66 10.59 25.00
C LEU A 3 -19.05 11.04 24.48
N GLU A 4 -19.84 11.69 25.32
CA GLU A 4 -21.13 12.29 24.95
C GLU A 4 -20.97 13.47 23.97
N GLU A 5 -19.87 14.23 24.08
CA GLU A 5 -19.53 15.28 23.10
C GLU A 5 -19.16 14.68 21.75
N ALA A 6 -18.42 13.57 21.74
CA ALA A 6 -18.08 12.87 20.51
C ALA A 6 -19.33 12.34 19.79
N GLU A 7 -20.27 11.75 20.51
CA GLU A 7 -21.54 11.27 19.95
C GLU A 7 -22.39 12.42 19.38
N ARG A 8 -22.44 13.56 20.08
CA ARG A 8 -23.12 14.77 19.57
C ARG A 8 -22.51 15.26 18.25
N ILE A 9 -21.18 15.28 18.13
CA ILE A 9 -20.49 15.66 16.89
C ILE A 9 -20.81 14.68 15.75
N LEU A 10 -20.81 13.37 16.04
CA LEU A 10 -21.12 12.32 15.08
C LEU A 10 -22.55 12.42 14.56
N VAL A 11 -23.51 12.86 15.38
CA VAL A 11 -24.90 13.08 14.95
C VAL A 11 -25.06 14.39 14.17
N ALA A 12 -24.41 15.46 14.62
CA ALA A 12 -24.57 16.81 14.05
C ALA A 12 -23.83 17.03 12.72
N SER A 13 -22.94 16.11 12.33
CA SER A 13 -22.05 16.29 11.18
C SER A 13 -22.17 15.17 10.15
N PRO A 14 -22.12 15.48 8.84
CA PRO A 14 -22.03 14.44 7.84
C PRO A 14 -20.68 13.69 7.95
N PRO A 15 -20.66 12.35 7.81
CA PRO A 15 -19.50 11.53 8.15
C PRO A 15 -18.26 11.80 7.29
N ASP A 16 -18.44 12.10 6.00
CA ASP A 16 -17.32 12.36 5.09
C ASP A 16 -16.64 13.72 5.33
N PRO A 17 -17.38 14.85 5.42
CA PRO A 17 -16.84 16.12 5.88
C PRO A 17 -16.14 16.06 7.24
N LEU A 18 -16.74 15.37 8.23
CA LEU A 18 -16.16 15.26 9.57
C LEU A 18 -14.84 14.48 9.55
N GLY A 19 -14.82 13.31 8.90
CA GLY A 19 -13.60 12.51 8.77
C GLY A 19 -12.50 13.24 7.99
N HIS A 20 -12.88 14.01 6.96
CA HIS A 20 -11.95 14.83 6.20
C HIS A 20 -11.33 15.95 7.05
N ALA A 21 -12.13 16.65 7.85
CA ALA A 21 -11.66 17.70 8.74
C ALA A 21 -10.71 17.18 9.82
N ILE A 22 -11.05 16.04 10.45
CA ILE A 22 -10.19 15.40 11.46
C ILE A 22 -8.84 15.04 10.84
N THR A 23 -8.83 14.38 9.68
CA THR A 23 -7.62 13.92 9.01
C THR A 23 -6.73 15.07 8.53
N ARG A 24 -7.32 16.15 8.00
CA ARG A 24 -6.58 17.22 7.32
C ARG A 24 -6.22 18.40 8.20
N VAL A 25 -6.93 18.62 9.31
CA VAL A 25 -6.73 19.78 10.19
C VAL A 25 -6.38 19.32 11.60
N PHE A 26 -7.28 18.63 12.29
CA PHE A 26 -7.14 18.40 13.73
C PHE A 26 -6.04 17.40 14.09
N ARG A 27 -5.88 16.30 13.34
CA ARG A 27 -4.79 15.33 13.54
C ARG A 27 -3.40 15.95 13.31
N PRO A 28 -3.15 16.68 12.20
CA PRO A 28 -1.90 17.40 12.03
C PRO A 28 -1.62 18.44 13.12
N LEU A 29 -2.64 19.20 13.56
CA LEU A 29 -2.46 20.18 14.64
C LEU A 29 -2.05 19.49 15.94
N LEU A 30 -2.76 18.44 16.34
CA LEU A 30 -2.43 17.65 17.51
C LEU A 30 -1.03 17.03 17.41
N ALA A 31 -0.69 16.44 16.26
CA ALA A 31 0.62 15.83 16.03
C ALA A 31 1.76 16.84 16.11
N ASN A 32 1.56 18.06 15.60
CA ASN A 32 2.58 19.11 15.66
C ASN A 32 2.87 19.55 17.11
N ILE A 33 1.83 19.68 17.95
CA ILE A 33 2.02 20.01 19.38
C ILE A 33 2.71 18.85 20.12
N LEU A 34 2.32 17.61 19.85
CA LEU A 34 2.94 16.43 20.47
C LEU A 34 4.40 16.23 20.04
N LEU A 35 4.75 16.63 18.81
CA LEU A 35 6.10 16.48 18.26
C LEU A 35 7.07 17.52 18.84
N ASP A 36 6.64 18.77 18.98
CA ASP A 36 7.49 19.89 19.37
C ASP A 36 6.66 21.04 19.98
N ASN A 37 6.27 20.87 21.25
CA ASN A 37 5.46 21.83 22.01
C ASN A 37 6.17 23.16 22.32
N GLU A 38 7.49 23.24 22.21
CA GLU A 38 8.19 24.50 22.47
C GLU A 38 8.20 25.42 21.25
N ASN A 39 7.66 24.94 20.11
CA ASN A 39 7.68 25.68 18.86
C ASN A 39 6.47 26.62 18.71
N PRO A 40 6.66 27.94 18.81
CA PRO A 40 5.55 28.90 18.80
C PRO A 40 4.78 28.92 17.46
N LYS A 41 5.35 28.36 16.38
CA LYS A 41 4.66 28.25 15.09
C LYS A 41 3.52 27.26 15.11
N PHE A 42 3.57 26.24 15.96
CA PHE A 42 2.50 25.24 16.05
C PHE A 42 1.34 25.71 16.93
N HIS A 43 1.56 26.74 17.73
CA HIS A 43 0.57 27.24 18.68
C HIS A 43 -0.44 28.21 18.08
N VAL A 44 -0.26 28.64 16.82
CA VAL A 44 -1.10 29.66 16.20
C VAL A 44 -1.65 29.20 14.86
N VAL A 45 -2.97 29.28 14.72
CA VAL A 45 -3.69 28.90 13.51
C VAL A 45 -4.63 30.02 13.09
N ARG A 46 -4.42 30.58 11.90
CA ARG A 46 -5.31 31.65 11.38
C ARG A 46 -6.66 31.08 10.97
N LYS A 47 -7.78 31.58 11.54
CA LYS A 47 -9.15 31.13 11.18
C LYS A 47 -9.42 31.30 9.68
N ASN A 48 -8.88 32.36 9.08
CA ASN A 48 -9.06 32.68 7.65
C ASN A 48 -8.02 32.02 6.72
N ASN A 49 -7.22 31.07 7.20
CA ASN A 49 -6.33 30.31 6.32
C ASN A 49 -7.16 29.60 5.23
N LYS A 50 -6.81 29.79 3.96
CA LYS A 50 -7.58 29.27 2.80
C LYS A 50 -7.81 27.75 2.89
N LEU A 51 -6.78 26.99 3.28
CA LEU A 51 -6.85 25.54 3.36
C LEU A 51 -7.78 25.11 4.50
N ILE A 52 -7.61 25.68 5.68
CA ILE A 52 -8.45 25.39 6.86
C ILE A 52 -9.91 25.76 6.58
N LYS A 53 -10.15 26.97 6.07
CA LYS A 53 -11.49 27.44 5.70
C LYS A 53 -12.16 26.50 4.68
N SER A 54 -11.45 26.09 3.63
CA SER A 54 -12.00 25.20 2.61
C SER A 54 -12.38 23.81 3.13
N VAL A 55 -11.64 23.29 4.11
CA VAL A 55 -11.88 21.98 4.72
C VAL A 55 -13.03 22.04 5.72
N LEU A 56 -13.10 23.12 6.52
CA LEU A 56 -14.05 23.26 7.61
C LEU A 56 -15.41 23.84 7.18
N GLN A 57 -15.53 24.46 6.00
CA GLN A 57 -16.78 25.09 5.52
C GLN A 57 -18.01 24.17 5.48
N ARG A 58 -17.79 22.84 5.43
CA ARG A 58 -18.86 21.83 5.35
C ARG A 58 -19.30 21.30 6.72
N LEU A 59 -18.75 21.85 7.80
CA LEU A 59 -19.11 21.50 9.17
C LEU A 59 -19.84 22.65 9.86
N PRO A 60 -20.77 22.36 10.78
CA PRO A 60 -21.37 23.39 11.63
C PRO A 60 -20.29 24.12 12.43
N GLU A 61 -20.40 25.44 12.58
CA GLU A 61 -19.41 26.24 13.32
C GLU A 61 -19.29 25.82 14.79
N SER A 62 -20.40 25.36 15.40
CA SER A 62 -20.40 24.76 16.73
C SER A 62 -19.52 23.51 16.82
N VAL A 63 -19.60 22.62 15.83
CA VAL A 63 -18.75 21.41 15.74
C VAL A 63 -17.30 21.80 15.55
N VAL A 64 -17.02 22.75 14.65
CA VAL A 64 -15.66 23.25 14.42
C VAL A 64 -15.07 23.79 15.72
N GLN A 65 -15.83 24.60 16.47
CA GLN A 65 -15.39 25.14 17.75
C GLN A 65 -15.10 24.02 18.75
N THR A 66 -16.00 23.05 18.91
CA THR A 66 -15.77 21.90 19.81
C THR A 66 -14.54 21.08 19.42
N LEU A 67 -14.24 20.92 18.14
CA LEU A 67 -13.04 20.21 17.69
C LEU A 67 -11.74 20.98 17.98
N PHE A 68 -11.75 22.32 17.90
CA PHE A 68 -10.62 23.14 18.35
C PHE A 68 -10.48 23.16 19.88
N ASP A 69 -11.59 23.26 20.60
CA ASP A 69 -11.59 23.19 22.06
C ASP A 69 -11.08 21.83 22.55
N ALA A 70 -11.36 20.75 21.82
CA ALA A 70 -10.87 19.40 22.14
C ALA A 70 -9.35 19.28 22.11
N ILE A 71 -8.64 20.16 21.39
CA ILE A 71 -7.17 20.26 21.37
C ILE A 71 -6.66 21.51 22.10
N ASP A 72 -7.49 22.13 22.94
CA ASP A 72 -7.17 23.35 23.70
C ASP A 72 -6.72 24.55 22.84
N PHE A 73 -7.22 24.63 21.59
CA PHE A 73 -7.06 25.80 20.74
C PHE A 73 -8.23 26.76 20.94
N LYS A 74 -7.97 27.93 21.52
CA LYS A 74 -8.98 28.96 21.79
C LYS A 74 -8.99 30.03 20.72
N LEU A 75 -10.20 30.47 20.37
CA LEU A 75 -10.37 31.54 19.40
C LEU A 75 -10.11 32.90 20.05
N GLU A 76 -9.11 33.61 19.54
CA GLU A 76 -8.68 34.93 20.00
C GLU A 76 -8.77 35.95 18.85
N CYS A 77 -9.08 37.20 19.20
CA CYS A 77 -9.04 38.31 18.26
C CYS A 77 -7.75 39.07 18.47
N ARG A 78 -6.88 39.09 17.45
CA ARG A 78 -5.65 39.90 17.49
C ARG A 78 -5.99 41.37 17.25
N ASN A 79 -5.14 42.28 17.73
CA ASN A 79 -5.32 43.74 17.66
C ASN A 79 -5.68 44.29 16.25
N ASP A 80 -5.38 43.56 15.18
CA ASP A 80 -5.70 43.90 13.78
C ASP A 80 -7.05 43.33 13.29
N SER A 81 -7.95 42.92 14.20
CA SER A 81 -9.22 42.22 13.90
C SER A 81 -9.07 40.85 13.21
N GLU A 82 -7.88 40.26 13.23
CA GLU A 82 -7.64 38.91 12.71
C GLU A 82 -8.02 37.87 13.77
N MET A 83 -8.97 37.00 13.44
CA MET A 83 -9.38 35.87 14.29
C MET A 83 -8.37 34.72 14.14
N ILE A 84 -7.73 34.35 15.24
CA ILE A 84 -6.73 33.27 15.30
C ILE A 84 -7.12 32.26 16.39
N TYR A 85 -6.80 31.00 16.16
CA TYR A 85 -6.84 29.97 17.19
C TYR A 85 -5.45 29.85 17.82
N THR A 86 -5.38 30.02 19.13
CA THR A 86 -4.14 29.92 19.90
C THR A 86 -4.19 28.71 20.82
N PHE A 87 -3.15 27.89 20.80
CA PHE A 87 -3.00 26.78 21.74
C PHE A 87 -2.68 27.32 23.13
N GLY A 88 -3.53 27.00 24.10
CA GLY A 88 -3.35 27.39 25.52
C GLY A 88 -3.41 26.19 26.47
N GLY A 89 -3.28 24.97 25.93
CA GLY A 89 -3.47 23.72 26.64
C GLY A 89 -2.22 23.18 27.32
N ASP A 90 -2.43 22.14 28.12
CA ASP A 90 -1.37 21.36 28.75
C ASP A 90 -1.13 20.09 27.93
N VAL A 91 0.13 19.83 27.55
CA VAL A 91 0.55 18.65 26.78
C VAL A 91 0.09 17.36 27.43
N GLN A 92 0.03 17.29 28.77
CA GLN A 92 -0.42 16.09 29.49
C GLN A 92 -1.88 15.73 29.19
N LYS A 93 -2.72 16.72 28.85
CA LYS A 93 -4.15 16.54 28.54
C LYS A 93 -4.39 16.17 27.08
N LEU A 94 -3.40 16.33 26.20
CA LEU A 94 -3.49 15.99 24.77
C LEU A 94 -3.65 14.49 24.53
N SER A 95 -3.24 13.64 25.48
CA SER A 95 -3.53 12.20 25.45
C SER A 95 -5.04 11.93 25.41
N MET A 96 -5.84 12.73 26.12
CA MET A 96 -7.30 12.64 26.08
C MET A 96 -7.86 13.13 24.75
N SER A 97 -7.26 14.17 24.17
CA SER A 97 -7.61 14.68 22.84
C SER A 97 -7.34 13.64 21.76
N ASP A 98 -6.20 12.94 21.82
CA ASP A 98 -5.86 11.88 20.88
C ASP A 98 -6.87 10.73 20.93
N ASN A 99 -7.21 10.27 22.14
CA ASN A 99 -8.24 9.26 22.36
C ASN A 99 -9.61 9.71 21.84
N PHE A 100 -9.96 10.99 22.03
CA PHE A 100 -11.20 11.57 21.54
C PHE A 100 -11.32 11.53 20.01
N PHE A 101 -10.27 11.93 19.27
CA PHE A 101 -10.30 11.83 17.81
C PHE A 101 -10.26 10.38 17.32
N SER A 102 -9.54 9.49 18.01
CA SER A 102 -9.48 8.07 17.69
C SER A 102 -10.86 7.43 17.79
N TYR A 103 -11.63 7.79 18.83
CA TYR A 103 -13.00 7.36 19.00
C TYR A 103 -13.93 7.84 17.87
N ILE A 104 -13.86 9.12 17.50
CA ILE A 104 -14.67 9.66 16.39
C ILE A 104 -14.32 8.96 15.07
N GLU A 105 -13.03 8.75 14.78
CA GLU A 105 -12.56 8.06 13.57
C GLU A 105 -13.03 6.61 13.51
N GLU A 106 -13.01 5.89 14.64
CA GLU A 106 -13.54 4.53 14.74
C GLU A 106 -15.05 4.49 14.46
N LYS A 107 -15.83 5.37 15.09
CA LYS A 107 -17.28 5.46 14.85
C LYS A 107 -17.63 5.84 13.42
N LEU A 108 -16.85 6.72 12.80
CA LEU A 108 -17.00 7.05 11.37
C LEU A 108 -16.71 5.84 10.47
N ARG A 109 -15.72 5.02 10.83
CA ARG A 109 -15.39 3.77 10.12
C ARG A 109 -16.52 2.75 10.25
N GLU A 110 -17.06 2.56 11.45
CA GLU A 110 -18.21 1.68 11.70
C GLU A 110 -19.45 2.12 10.91
N ARG A 111 -19.76 3.42 10.88
CA ARG A 111 -20.91 3.95 10.11
C ARG A 111 -20.76 3.74 8.60
N ARG A 112 -19.54 3.84 8.06
CA ARG A 112 -19.26 3.54 6.65
C ARG A 112 -19.42 2.06 6.32
N LEU A 113 -19.04 1.18 7.24
CA LEU A 113 -19.22 -0.26 7.09
C LEU A 113 -20.70 -0.67 7.23
N GLY A 114 -21.46 0.00 8.11
CA GLY A 114 -22.89 -0.24 8.32
C GLY A 114 -23.83 0.29 7.22
N THR A 115 -23.39 1.25 6.40
CA THR A 115 -24.16 1.78 5.25
C THR A 115 -23.92 1.01 3.95
N SER A 116 -23.05 -0.01 3.95
CA SER A 116 -22.83 -0.88 2.80
C SER A 116 -23.95 -1.93 2.65
N ARG A 117 -25.17 -1.48 2.34
CA ARG A 117 -26.15 -2.33 1.66
C ARG A 117 -25.75 -2.44 0.20
N PHE A 118 -25.00 -3.49 -0.14
CA PHE A 118 -24.91 -3.95 -1.52
C PHE A 118 -26.34 -4.30 -2.01
N GLN A 119 -26.89 -3.49 -2.91
CA GLN A 119 -27.99 -3.92 -3.77
C GLN A 119 -27.39 -4.44 -5.07
N PRO A 120 -27.53 -5.73 -5.40
CA PRO A 120 -27.16 -6.22 -6.72
C PRO A 120 -28.17 -5.67 -7.75
N PRO A 121 -27.76 -5.45 -9.02
CA PRO A 121 -28.69 -5.03 -10.05
C PRO A 121 -29.70 -6.16 -10.33
N LEU A 122 -30.96 -5.78 -10.49
CA LEU A 122 -32.04 -6.66 -10.95
C LEU A 122 -31.64 -7.32 -12.29
N ALA A 123 -31.57 -8.64 -12.28
CA ALA A 123 -31.34 -9.45 -13.46
C ALA A 123 -32.52 -9.32 -14.44
N SER A 124 -32.25 -8.82 -15.64
CA SER A 124 -33.15 -8.95 -16.79
C SER A 124 -32.54 -9.87 -17.84
N ARG A 125 -33.12 -11.07 -17.96
CA ARG A 125 -33.24 -11.92 -19.17
C ARG A 125 -31.99 -12.05 -20.07
N VAL A 126 -31.03 -12.90 -19.70
CA VAL A 126 -30.19 -13.65 -20.67
C VAL A 126 -29.78 -15.00 -20.04
N GLU A 127 -30.73 -15.87 -19.68
CA GLU A 127 -30.41 -17.19 -19.07
C GLU A 127 -30.42 -18.37 -20.06
N LEU A 128 -30.82 -18.15 -21.32
CA LEU A 128 -30.86 -19.23 -22.31
C LEU A 128 -29.57 -19.35 -23.15
N ASP A 129 -28.76 -18.28 -23.25
CA ASP A 129 -27.52 -18.27 -24.05
C ASP A 129 -26.29 -18.79 -23.28
N TRP A 130 -26.33 -18.73 -21.94
CA TRP A 130 -25.20 -19.13 -21.09
C TRP A 130 -24.98 -20.64 -21.04
N LYS A 131 -26.04 -21.44 -21.20
CA LYS A 131 -25.96 -22.90 -21.11
C LYS A 131 -25.36 -23.51 -22.37
N GLU A 132 -25.75 -23.02 -23.55
CA GLU A 132 -25.16 -23.43 -24.83
C GLU A 132 -23.70 -22.97 -24.96
N ARG A 133 -23.38 -21.74 -24.53
CA ARG A 133 -21.99 -21.27 -24.45
C ARG A 133 -21.14 -22.08 -23.48
N LYS A 134 -21.68 -22.45 -22.32
CA LYS A 134 -20.96 -23.25 -21.32
C LYS A 134 -20.70 -24.67 -21.83
N ASP A 135 -21.66 -25.30 -22.49
CA ASP A 135 -21.48 -26.64 -23.03
C ASP A 135 -20.54 -26.65 -24.25
N ALA A 136 -20.59 -25.61 -25.10
CA ALA A 136 -19.61 -25.39 -26.17
C ALA A 136 -18.20 -25.17 -25.62
N LEU A 137 -18.04 -24.35 -24.58
CA LEU A 137 -16.76 -24.08 -23.93
C LEU A 137 -16.21 -25.34 -23.23
N ILE A 138 -17.07 -26.17 -22.63
CA ILE A 138 -16.65 -27.43 -22.00
C ILE A 138 -16.24 -28.45 -23.06
N GLN A 139 -16.91 -28.51 -24.21
CA GLN A 139 -16.48 -29.37 -25.32
C GLN A 139 -15.19 -28.88 -25.96
N GLU A 140 -15.00 -27.57 -26.10
CA GLU A 140 -13.76 -26.97 -26.57
C GLU A 140 -12.60 -27.27 -25.62
N ILE A 141 -12.79 -27.11 -24.30
CA ILE A 141 -11.80 -27.48 -23.27
C ILE A 141 -11.48 -28.98 -23.30
N ARG A 142 -12.47 -29.86 -23.50
CA ARG A 142 -12.23 -31.30 -23.59
C ARG A 142 -11.48 -31.67 -24.87
N ARG A 143 -11.78 -31.02 -25.99
CA ARG A 143 -11.06 -31.19 -27.25
C ARG A 143 -9.61 -30.69 -27.14
N ASP A 144 -9.41 -29.56 -26.47
CA ASP A 144 -8.09 -28.97 -26.17
C ASP A 144 -7.27 -29.87 -25.22
N ILE A 145 -7.91 -30.56 -24.28
CA ILE A 145 -7.27 -31.54 -23.40
C ILE A 145 -6.89 -32.82 -24.18
N ASP A 146 -7.73 -33.28 -25.11
CA ASP A 146 -7.45 -34.46 -25.94
C ASP A 146 -6.44 -34.20 -27.07
N GLU A 147 -6.35 -32.96 -27.57
CA GLU A 147 -5.26 -32.48 -28.45
C GLU A 147 -3.95 -32.37 -27.67
N ARG A 148 -3.96 -31.75 -26.47
CA ARG A 148 -2.78 -31.72 -25.59
C ARG A 148 -2.34 -33.12 -25.17
N ARG A 149 -3.25 -34.07 -24.94
CA ARG A 149 -2.90 -35.48 -24.63
C ARG A 149 -2.28 -36.22 -25.79
N ARG A 150 -2.64 -35.89 -27.04
CA ARG A 150 -2.00 -36.44 -28.25
C ARG A 150 -0.63 -35.82 -28.50
N ASP A 151 -0.47 -34.51 -28.28
CA ASP A 151 0.83 -33.82 -28.36
C ASP A 151 1.82 -34.24 -27.25
N ILE A 152 1.32 -34.65 -26.07
CA ILE A 152 2.14 -35.15 -24.96
C ILE A 152 2.84 -36.49 -25.29
N ASN A 153 2.31 -37.30 -26.22
CA ASN A 153 2.93 -38.57 -26.60
C ASN A 153 3.97 -38.48 -27.73
N GLU A 154 4.00 -37.38 -28.49
CA GLU A 154 5.01 -37.17 -29.56
C GLU A 154 6.10 -36.15 -29.20
N SER A 155 5.94 -35.34 -28.15
CA SER A 155 6.94 -34.35 -27.71
C SER A 155 7.49 -34.63 -26.31
N ARG A 156 7.99 -35.85 -26.08
CA ARG A 156 9.06 -36.08 -25.09
C ARG A 156 10.34 -35.43 -25.60
N LEU A 157 10.55 -34.12 -25.37
CA LEU A 157 11.84 -33.40 -25.30
C LEU A 157 11.63 -31.87 -25.33
N ALA A 158 11.08 -31.29 -24.25
CA ALA A 158 11.39 -29.94 -23.77
C ALA A 158 10.67 -29.70 -22.45
N LYS A 159 11.41 -29.74 -21.32
CA LYS A 159 10.86 -29.34 -20.02
C LYS A 159 10.56 -27.85 -20.07
N ALA A 160 9.29 -27.47 -20.08
CA ALA A 160 8.88 -26.10 -19.81
C ALA A 160 9.29 -25.73 -18.38
N GLN A 161 10.05 -24.64 -18.25
CA GLN A 161 10.53 -24.08 -16.99
C GLN A 161 9.32 -23.58 -16.18
N ASP A 162 9.00 -24.26 -15.08
CA ASP A 162 8.06 -23.75 -14.08
C ASP A 162 8.83 -22.89 -13.09
N ALA A 163 8.96 -21.61 -13.41
CA ALA A 163 9.69 -20.66 -12.58
C ALA A 163 9.08 -20.51 -11.18
N LEU A 164 7.86 -21.00 -10.87
CA LEU A 164 7.25 -20.93 -9.53
C LEU A 164 7.17 -22.31 -8.86
N CYS A 165 8.06 -23.23 -9.24
CA CYS A 165 8.15 -24.57 -8.64
C CYS A 165 8.27 -24.50 -7.10
N HIS A 166 7.39 -25.21 -6.40
CA HIS A 166 7.34 -25.19 -4.93
C HIS A 166 8.61 -25.76 -4.28
N ASP A 167 9.25 -26.75 -4.93
CA ASP A 167 10.46 -27.40 -4.43
C ASP A 167 11.66 -26.45 -4.36
N ASP A 168 11.69 -25.44 -5.23
CA ASP A 168 12.74 -24.42 -5.21
C ASP A 168 12.65 -23.53 -3.97
N PHE A 169 11.46 -23.35 -3.38
CA PHE A 169 11.27 -22.60 -2.14
C PHE A 169 11.57 -23.46 -0.90
N THR A 170 11.06 -24.70 -0.86
CA THR A 170 11.22 -25.57 0.32
C THR A 170 12.67 -26.00 0.53
N SER A 171 13.43 -26.19 -0.54
CA SER A 171 14.84 -26.60 -0.50
C SER A 171 15.80 -25.57 0.11
N VAL A 172 15.36 -24.33 0.34
CA VAL A 172 16.21 -23.22 0.82
C VAL A 172 15.70 -22.56 2.09
N GLU A 173 14.68 -23.12 2.74
CA GLU A 173 14.09 -22.48 3.93
C GLU A 173 15.13 -22.32 5.06
N SER A 174 16.08 -23.25 5.17
CA SER A 174 17.21 -23.17 6.13
C SER A 174 18.20 -22.04 5.82
N LEU A 175 18.26 -21.55 4.58
CA LEU A 175 19.16 -20.49 4.13
C LEU A 175 18.53 -19.10 4.19
N LYS A 176 17.23 -19.01 4.51
CA LYS A 176 16.44 -17.79 4.45
C LYS A 176 16.98 -16.68 5.36
N GLU A 177 17.27 -17.01 6.62
CA GLU A 177 17.79 -16.03 7.57
C GLU A 177 19.23 -15.63 7.25
N LYS A 178 20.09 -16.59 6.88
CA LYS A 178 21.46 -16.29 6.42
C LYS A 178 21.44 -15.34 5.22
N SER A 179 20.60 -15.61 4.22
CA SER A 179 20.47 -14.77 3.03
C SER A 179 19.90 -13.39 3.35
N ARG A 180 18.94 -13.30 4.28
CA ARG A 180 18.41 -12.02 4.77
C ARG A 180 19.49 -11.19 5.44
N LEU A 181 20.31 -11.79 6.31
CA LEU A 181 21.44 -11.11 6.96
C LEU A 181 22.50 -10.65 5.96
N THR A 182 22.83 -11.50 4.97
CA THR A 182 23.74 -11.14 3.87
C THR A 182 23.29 -9.88 3.16
N LEU A 183 22.01 -9.78 2.82
CA LEU A 183 21.45 -8.61 2.14
C LEU A 183 21.40 -7.37 3.06
N LEU A 184 21.08 -7.53 4.35
CA LEU A 184 21.09 -6.44 5.34
C LEU A 184 22.49 -5.85 5.56
N ASN A 185 23.53 -6.66 5.43
CA ASN A 185 24.91 -6.22 5.60
C ASN A 185 25.50 -5.53 4.35
N ARG A 186 24.78 -5.51 3.23
CA ARG A 186 25.22 -4.84 2.00
C ARG A 186 24.63 -3.43 1.93
N GLY A 187 25.50 -2.41 1.98
CA GLY A 187 25.09 -1.01 2.22
C GLY A 187 23.91 -0.49 1.39
N ARG A 188 23.94 -0.65 0.05
CA ARG A 188 22.85 -0.19 -0.84
C ARG A 188 21.54 -0.99 -0.66
N LEU A 189 21.64 -2.25 -0.26
CA LEU A 189 20.49 -3.13 -0.07
C LEU A 189 19.88 -3.05 1.33
N ARG A 190 20.69 -2.68 2.33
CA ARG A 190 20.27 -2.53 3.73
C ARG A 190 19.02 -1.66 3.85
N ASN A 191 19.03 -0.49 3.21
CA ASN A 191 17.91 0.46 3.30
C ASN A 191 16.64 -0.05 2.60
N SER A 192 16.79 -0.82 1.52
CA SER A 192 15.66 -1.41 0.80
C SER A 192 15.09 -2.65 1.47
N LEU A 193 15.84 -3.29 2.36
CA LEU A 193 15.44 -4.52 3.05
C LEU A 193 15.02 -4.27 4.51
N PHE A 194 15.52 -3.22 5.14
CA PHE A 194 15.13 -2.83 6.48
C PHE A 194 13.63 -2.49 6.53
N GLY A 195 12.89 -3.16 7.42
CA GLY A 195 11.43 -3.02 7.49
C GLY A 195 10.65 -3.76 6.39
N CYS A 196 11.29 -4.68 5.64
CA CYS A 196 10.56 -5.54 4.70
C CYS A 196 9.55 -6.43 5.45
N GLN A 197 8.32 -6.50 4.92
CA GLN A 197 7.26 -7.34 5.48
C GLN A 197 7.21 -8.72 4.82
N HIS A 198 7.61 -8.81 3.56
CA HIS A 198 7.55 -10.03 2.77
C HIS A 198 8.93 -10.34 2.23
N PHE A 199 9.49 -11.49 2.61
CA PHE A 199 10.77 -12.00 2.11
C PHE A 199 10.60 -13.44 1.65
N SER A 200 10.91 -13.70 0.39
CA SER A 200 10.93 -15.04 -0.21
C SER A 200 12.32 -15.34 -0.74
N LEU A 201 12.74 -16.58 -0.57
CA LEU A 201 13.99 -17.11 -1.10
C LEU A 201 13.67 -18.39 -1.86
N ARG A 202 14.36 -18.63 -2.97
CA ARG A 202 14.24 -19.86 -3.75
C ARG A 202 15.51 -20.19 -4.50
N ARG A 203 15.67 -21.44 -4.91
CA ARG A 203 16.63 -21.83 -5.97
C ARG A 203 16.11 -21.44 -7.35
N MET A 204 17.02 -21.31 -8.30
CA MET A 204 16.68 -21.05 -9.71
C MET A 204 16.67 -22.32 -10.57
N THR A 205 16.60 -23.51 -9.96
CA THR A 205 16.78 -24.80 -10.63
C THR A 205 15.76 -25.01 -11.75
N HIS A 206 14.51 -24.60 -11.52
CA HIS A 206 13.41 -24.79 -12.47
C HIS A 206 13.06 -23.53 -13.27
N GLY A 207 13.86 -22.47 -13.12
CA GLY A 207 13.66 -21.19 -13.79
C GLY A 207 13.96 -20.01 -12.86
N ARG A 208 13.91 -18.80 -13.43
CA ARG A 208 14.17 -17.54 -12.74
C ARG A 208 13.00 -16.59 -12.94
N ALA A 209 12.65 -15.80 -11.93
CA ALA A 209 11.57 -14.81 -12.03
C ALA A 209 12.08 -13.55 -12.70
N TYR A 210 13.39 -13.29 -12.54
CA TYR A 210 14.10 -12.24 -13.22
C TYR A 210 15.10 -12.83 -14.23
N VAL A 211 14.99 -12.40 -15.49
CA VAL A 211 15.98 -12.73 -16.51
C VAL A 211 17.24 -11.90 -16.23
N CYS A 212 18.16 -12.45 -15.45
CA CYS A 212 19.46 -11.81 -15.21
C CYS A 212 20.30 -11.79 -16.49
N LYS A 213 20.91 -10.63 -16.77
CA LYS A 213 21.84 -10.42 -17.88
C LYS A 213 23.25 -10.89 -17.53
N GLU A 214 23.45 -11.24 -16.26
CA GLU A 214 24.74 -11.56 -15.63
C GLU A 214 25.10 -13.05 -15.73
N GLY A 215 24.22 -13.87 -16.33
CA GLY A 215 24.50 -15.28 -16.60
C GLY A 215 24.58 -16.16 -15.35
N CYS A 216 23.79 -15.86 -14.31
CA CYS A 216 23.82 -16.63 -13.08
C CYS A 216 23.47 -18.12 -13.32
N PRO A 217 24.24 -19.06 -12.74
CA PRO A 217 23.95 -20.49 -12.75
C PRO A 217 22.58 -20.84 -12.13
N ALA A 218 22.04 -22.01 -12.51
CA ALA A 218 20.72 -22.46 -12.07
C ALA A 218 20.65 -22.84 -10.58
N ASP A 219 21.79 -23.15 -9.94
CA ASP A 219 21.86 -23.50 -8.52
C ASP A 219 21.93 -22.28 -7.59
N PHE A 220 21.99 -21.07 -8.15
CA PHE A 220 21.99 -19.83 -7.38
C PHE A 220 20.61 -19.56 -6.76
N LEU A 221 20.62 -18.69 -5.76
CA LEU A 221 19.42 -18.32 -5.03
C LEU A 221 18.84 -17.02 -5.56
N GLU A 222 17.52 -16.93 -5.62
CA GLU A 222 16.78 -15.72 -5.94
C GLU A 222 16.03 -15.26 -4.68
N ALA A 223 16.45 -14.12 -4.13
CA ALA A 223 15.77 -13.47 -3.03
C ALA A 223 14.89 -12.35 -3.57
N HIS A 224 13.64 -12.34 -3.12
CA HIS A 224 12.66 -11.32 -3.49
C HIS A 224 12.00 -10.79 -2.23
N TRP A 225 11.81 -9.48 -2.17
CA TRP A 225 11.14 -8.84 -1.05
C TRP A 225 10.35 -7.60 -1.45
N HIS A 226 9.44 -7.21 -0.57
CA HIS A 226 8.65 -6.00 -0.70
C HIS A 226 9.01 -4.98 0.38
N LEU A 227 9.19 -3.73 -0.04
CA LEU A 227 9.37 -2.57 0.82
C LEU A 227 8.17 -1.63 0.68
N PHE A 228 7.58 -1.26 1.80
CA PHE A 228 6.48 -0.30 1.83
C PHE A 228 7.02 1.10 2.09
N THR A 229 6.58 2.05 1.27
CA THR A 229 6.92 3.46 1.45
C THR A 229 5.63 4.26 1.61
N GLY A 230 5.30 4.57 2.86
CA GLY A 230 3.97 5.12 3.19
C GLY A 230 2.85 4.08 2.99
N ARG A 231 1.62 4.56 2.79
CA ARG A 231 0.41 3.71 2.83
C ARG A 231 0.05 3.03 1.50
N ASN A 232 0.47 3.59 0.37
CA ASN A 232 -0.04 3.19 -0.95
C ASN A 232 1.07 2.83 -1.94
N MET A 233 2.34 2.88 -1.56
CA MET A 233 3.46 2.56 -2.45
C MET A 233 4.23 1.36 -1.94
N LEU A 234 4.49 0.44 -2.86
CA LEU A 234 5.20 -0.80 -2.63
C LEU A 234 6.31 -0.92 -3.69
N TYR A 235 7.52 -1.18 -3.23
CA TYR A 235 8.66 -1.50 -4.09
C TYR A 235 8.97 -2.98 -3.98
N SER A 236 9.06 -3.64 -5.12
CA SER A 236 9.44 -5.03 -5.26
C SER A 236 10.89 -5.09 -5.68
N HIS A 237 11.71 -5.71 -4.84
CA HIS A 237 13.13 -5.90 -5.11
C HIS A 237 13.43 -7.36 -5.36
N ILE A 238 14.50 -7.62 -6.11
CA ILE A 238 15.01 -8.96 -6.34
C ILE A 238 16.54 -8.93 -6.38
N ALA A 239 17.18 -9.97 -5.86
CA ALA A 239 18.62 -10.15 -5.90
C ALA A 239 18.97 -11.62 -6.11
N HIS A 240 20.09 -11.85 -6.78
CA HIS A 240 20.67 -13.20 -6.90
C HIS A 240 21.79 -13.36 -5.88
N LEU A 241 21.82 -14.50 -5.18
CA LEU A 241 22.85 -14.86 -4.22
C LEU A 241 23.55 -16.15 -4.63
N THR A 242 24.73 -16.37 -4.07
CA THR A 242 25.43 -17.65 -4.16
C THR A 242 24.55 -18.79 -3.61
N PRO A 243 24.76 -20.05 -4.03
CA PRO A 243 23.94 -21.19 -3.62
C PRO A 243 23.82 -21.39 -2.10
N ASP A 244 24.79 -20.90 -1.34
CA ASP A 244 24.85 -20.98 0.12
C ASP A 244 24.31 -19.73 0.84
N GLY A 245 23.85 -18.71 0.09
CA GLY A 245 23.30 -17.46 0.61
C GLY A 245 24.30 -16.53 1.29
N SER A 246 25.62 -16.76 1.16
CA SER A 246 26.65 -15.94 1.81
C SER A 246 26.97 -14.64 1.10
N THR A 247 26.74 -14.58 -0.22
CA THR A 247 27.13 -13.42 -1.04
C THR A 247 26.01 -13.02 -1.97
N ALA A 248 25.65 -11.73 -1.97
CA ALA A 248 24.75 -11.15 -2.95
C ALA A 248 25.53 -10.83 -4.23
N VAL A 249 25.19 -11.49 -5.33
CA VAL A 249 25.90 -11.42 -6.61
C VAL A 249 25.54 -10.13 -7.34
N HIS A 250 24.25 -9.91 -7.58
CA HIS A 250 23.74 -8.67 -8.16
C HIS A 250 22.28 -8.44 -7.78
N VAL A 251 21.81 -7.22 -8.05
CA VAL A 251 20.42 -6.80 -7.86
C VAL A 251 19.74 -6.70 -9.21
N GLY A 252 18.48 -7.15 -9.27
CA GLY A 252 17.66 -7.08 -10.47
C GLY A 252 16.96 -5.73 -10.60
N VAL A 253 15.90 -5.71 -11.41
CA VAL A 253 15.07 -4.52 -11.60
C VAL A 253 14.18 -4.32 -10.37
N GLU A 254 14.22 -3.14 -9.79
CA GLU A 254 13.25 -2.67 -8.79
C GLU A 254 11.95 -2.28 -9.51
N HIS A 255 10.83 -2.79 -9.05
CA HIS A 255 9.51 -2.42 -9.57
C HIS A 255 8.69 -1.67 -8.53
N GLY A 256 8.27 -0.45 -8.86
CA GLY A 256 7.41 0.38 -8.02
C GLY A 256 5.94 0.23 -8.39
N TYR A 257 5.12 0.02 -7.37
CA TYR A 257 3.67 -0.10 -7.47
C TYR A 257 2.98 0.92 -6.58
N GLN A 258 1.93 1.54 -7.10
CA GLN A 258 1.14 2.51 -6.37
C GLN A 258 -0.33 2.17 -6.46
N TYR A 259 -0.98 1.99 -5.31
CA TYR A 259 -2.43 1.89 -5.27
C TYR A 259 -3.04 3.26 -5.53
N ASN A 260 -3.79 3.37 -6.62
CA ASN A 260 -4.42 4.62 -7.02
C ASN A 260 -5.79 4.77 -6.35
N SER A 261 -5.84 5.60 -5.31
CA SER A 261 -7.08 5.90 -4.58
C SER A 261 -7.73 7.23 -4.98
N ILE A 262 -7.26 7.91 -6.03
CA ILE A 262 -7.72 9.25 -6.40
C ILE A 262 -8.91 9.15 -7.36
N PRO A 263 -10.14 9.55 -6.96
CA PRO A 263 -11.30 9.49 -7.84
C PRO A 263 -11.13 10.36 -9.08
N GLY A 264 -11.62 9.87 -10.23
CA GLY A 264 -11.55 10.60 -11.51
C GLY A 264 -10.21 10.51 -12.23
N THR A 265 -9.24 9.74 -11.71
CA THR A 265 -8.00 9.44 -12.42
C THR A 265 -8.10 8.14 -13.21
N VAL A 266 -7.27 8.01 -14.24
CA VAL A 266 -7.11 6.76 -15.01
C VAL A 266 -6.62 5.67 -14.05
N ASN A 267 -7.23 4.47 -14.12
CA ASN A 267 -6.95 3.32 -13.23
C ASN A 267 -7.33 3.56 -11.74
N PHE A 268 -8.42 4.28 -11.47
CA PHE A 268 -8.96 4.45 -10.11
C PHE A 268 -9.28 3.09 -9.45
N ARG A 269 -8.84 2.92 -8.19
CA ARG A 269 -8.91 1.68 -7.40
C ARG A 269 -8.07 0.53 -7.95
N GLU A 270 -7.14 0.81 -8.84
CA GLU A 270 -6.20 -0.18 -9.36
C GLU A 270 -4.80 0.08 -8.81
N THR A 271 -3.98 -0.97 -8.76
CA THR A 271 -2.55 -0.83 -8.46
C THR A 271 -1.82 -0.59 -9.77
N ILE A 272 -1.12 0.52 -9.87
CA ILE A 272 -0.37 0.92 -11.07
C ILE A 272 1.09 0.53 -10.89
N HIS A 273 1.66 -0.19 -11.85
CA HIS A 273 3.10 -0.37 -11.99
C HIS A 273 3.68 0.90 -12.61
N PHE A 274 4.22 1.79 -11.78
CA PHE A 274 4.60 3.15 -12.19
C PHE A 274 6.10 3.32 -12.46
N SER A 275 6.93 2.39 -11.97
CA SER A 275 8.38 2.43 -12.22
C SER A 275 8.98 1.04 -12.35
N ALA A 276 9.95 0.93 -13.26
CA ALA A 276 10.90 -0.18 -13.31
C ALA A 276 12.31 0.43 -13.40
N LYS A 277 13.16 0.15 -12.42
CA LYS A 277 14.46 0.82 -12.24
C LYS A 277 15.56 -0.20 -11.99
N ARG A 278 16.73 -0.01 -12.60
CA ARG A 278 17.93 -0.77 -12.27
C ARG A 278 19.12 0.16 -12.12
N VAL A 279 19.87 -0.02 -11.05
CA VAL A 279 21.11 0.72 -10.77
C VAL A 279 22.27 -0.26 -10.85
N ASN A 280 23.33 0.13 -11.53
CA ASN A 280 24.58 -0.60 -11.54
C ASN A 280 25.20 -0.59 -10.14
N GLU A 281 25.45 -1.77 -9.58
CA GLU A 281 25.98 -1.87 -8.21
C GLU A 281 27.41 -1.34 -8.09
N GLU A 282 28.23 -1.51 -9.12
CA GLU A 282 29.64 -1.12 -9.14
C GLU A 282 29.82 0.38 -9.40
N SER A 283 29.17 0.89 -10.45
CA SER A 283 29.33 2.30 -10.86
C SER A 283 28.35 3.24 -10.17
N GLY A 284 27.22 2.74 -9.65
CA GLY A 284 26.13 3.58 -9.16
C GLY A 284 25.32 4.28 -10.25
N ALA A 285 25.63 4.03 -11.53
CA ALA A 285 24.89 4.56 -12.65
C ALA A 285 23.50 3.93 -12.76
N LEU A 286 22.57 4.67 -13.35
CA LEU A 286 21.23 4.19 -13.66
C LEU A 286 21.28 3.44 -14.99
N ASP A 287 21.13 2.11 -14.95
CA ASP A 287 21.16 1.24 -16.14
C ASP A 287 19.80 1.16 -16.84
N LEU A 288 18.72 1.27 -16.07
CA LEU A 288 17.34 1.21 -16.56
C LEU A 288 16.45 2.15 -15.74
N LEU A 289 15.61 2.91 -16.43
CA LEU A 289 14.48 3.60 -15.83
C LEU A 289 13.33 3.65 -16.83
N GLU A 290 12.24 2.98 -16.49
CA GLU A 290 11.00 2.96 -17.25
C GLU A 290 9.83 3.37 -16.36
N HIS A 291 8.79 3.92 -16.99
CA HIS A 291 7.54 4.29 -16.35
C HIS A 291 6.36 3.59 -17.03
N PRO A 292 6.14 2.29 -16.74
CA PRO A 292 5.17 1.48 -17.48
C PRO A 292 3.75 2.04 -17.39
N ASN A 293 3.38 2.59 -16.23
CA ASN A 293 2.08 3.21 -15.94
C ASN A 293 0.89 2.32 -16.31
N GLN A 294 1.03 1.01 -16.06
CA GLN A 294 0.03 0.00 -16.39
C GLN A 294 -0.61 -0.57 -15.12
N PRO A 295 -1.92 -0.83 -15.12
CA PRO A 295 -2.55 -1.52 -14.01
C PRO A 295 -2.05 -2.97 -13.91
N ARG A 296 -1.82 -3.42 -12.69
CA ARG A 296 -1.38 -4.77 -12.35
C ARG A 296 -2.13 -5.26 -11.12
N THR A 297 -2.47 -6.54 -11.11
CA THR A 297 -3.20 -7.18 -10.01
C THR A 297 -2.29 -7.92 -9.03
N ALA A 298 -1.05 -8.21 -9.44
CA ALA A 298 -0.07 -8.97 -8.68
C ALA A 298 1.36 -8.50 -8.96
N CYS A 299 2.27 -8.82 -8.03
CA CYS A 299 3.70 -8.57 -8.17
C CYS A 299 4.29 -9.38 -9.33
N VAL A 300 5.11 -8.74 -10.17
CA VAL A 300 5.73 -9.39 -11.35
C VAL A 300 6.69 -10.53 -11.01
N TYR A 301 7.27 -10.54 -9.80
CA TYR A 301 8.24 -11.57 -9.41
C TYR A 301 7.62 -12.78 -8.72
N CYS A 302 6.76 -12.55 -7.72
CA CYS A 302 6.17 -13.64 -6.94
C CYS A 302 4.74 -14.01 -7.34
N GLY A 303 4.09 -13.23 -8.21
CA GLY A 303 2.69 -13.44 -8.59
C GLY A 303 1.69 -13.25 -7.44
N VAL A 304 2.13 -12.80 -6.26
CA VAL A 304 1.23 -12.58 -5.12
C VAL A 304 0.33 -11.37 -5.41
N PRO A 305 -1.00 -11.51 -5.24
CA PRO A 305 -1.94 -10.41 -5.45
C PRO A 305 -1.66 -9.22 -4.52
N PHE A 306 -1.76 -8.00 -5.06
CA PHE A 306 -1.55 -6.79 -4.26
C PHE A 306 -2.54 -6.62 -3.11
N SER A 307 -3.74 -7.20 -3.24
CA SER A 307 -4.73 -7.26 -2.16
C SER A 307 -4.23 -8.01 -0.93
N LYS A 308 -3.23 -8.90 -1.06
CA LYS A 308 -2.58 -9.59 0.05
C LYS A 308 -1.33 -8.88 0.56
N LEU A 309 -0.73 -8.03 -0.27
CA LEU A 309 0.52 -7.33 0.06
C LEU A 309 0.25 -6.02 0.78
N PHE A 310 -0.78 -5.25 0.40
CA PHE A 310 -1.13 -3.96 1.03
C PHE A 310 -1.94 -4.10 2.34
N ILE A 311 -1.97 -5.28 2.97
CA ILE A 311 -2.71 -5.54 4.23
C ILE A 311 -1.86 -5.13 5.43
#